data_AF-A0A961FSZ3-F1
#
_entry.id   AF-A0A961FSZ3-F1
#
_cell.length_a   1.000
_cell.length_b   1.000
_cell.length_c   1.000
_cell.angle_alpha   90.00
_cell.angle_beta   90.00
_cell.angle_gamma   90.00
#
_symmetry.space_group_name_H-M   'P 1'
#
loop_
_entity.id
_entity.type
_entity.pdbx_description
1 polymer ?
#
loop_
_entity_poly.entity_id
_entity_poly.type
_entity_poly.pdbx_seq_one_letter_code
_entity_poly.pdbx_strand_id
1 'polypeptide(L)'
;ARDGSGALLADTLVTAPVSAEMNCVSCHASNAQIAARPAGGWVNDSDPVRDYRLNILKLHDGRHLGDPAYTAALAQMGLSAQGLYDNVVNHSKPILCASCHGSNALGTAGAAGVAPLTQAMHTRHAIAADPITGVILGDSVHRASCYQCHPGKQTKCLRGAMGRASDEFGQPLMSCQSCHGGMTKVGASDRVGWFEEPNCQSCHTGTHTDNAGQLRFLTSFLEDGSVREPSDDRFATSPDSPAPGISLFRFSHGHGGLTCSACHGSPHAVYPTSERNDNIQSLSLQGHVGTIADCIVCHQNDVSHTRTAQGGPHGMHGINEWWIKEHHDQIPEANDSRDVSNCNACHGTNSAGGELSEALGPRAFNTEKFGTVTFWQGQRVSCYDCHDGPNESRPFRQSKPVVQSFALDTQIGTSVLTSLLGTDADTAVLTYRIVDPPKHGVLAISGDQVVYTPNPGFAGTDFFTYCARDNRTDSNLGRVNIDVGANADLADIDHDGLPDIVERAFGLDVSRVSRGTAPEIALCEIEPGQRFFQAIYDPRLIPSDLRVIFEVSPDLQNWSDNSPLIETSTDSAGRIVKRVAIGDAPRLFLRYRVVRN
;
A
#
# COMPACT_ATOMS: atom_id res chain seq x y z
N ALA A 1 24.48 8.44 -11.37
CA ALA A 1 25.80 8.54 -10.70
C ALA A 1 26.86 8.81 -11.75
N ARG A 2 27.78 9.72 -11.49
CA ARG A 2 28.94 10.01 -12.35
C ARG A 2 30.21 10.02 -11.51
N ASP A 3 31.36 9.71 -12.12
CA ASP A 3 32.66 9.84 -11.45
C ASP A 3 33.16 11.30 -11.44
N GLY A 4 34.33 11.53 -10.83
CA GLY A 4 34.97 12.85 -10.79
C GLY A 4 35.38 13.42 -12.15
N SER A 5 35.35 12.62 -13.23
CA SER A 5 35.56 13.06 -14.61
C SER A 5 34.25 13.36 -15.36
N GLY A 6 33.10 13.09 -14.72
CA GLY A 6 31.77 13.23 -15.30
C GLY A 6 31.28 12.00 -16.09
N ALA A 7 32.04 10.90 -16.13
CA ALA A 7 31.62 9.68 -16.80
C ALA A 7 30.44 9.03 -16.07
N LEU A 8 29.45 8.52 -16.81
CA LEU A 8 28.28 7.86 -16.22
C LEU A 8 28.70 6.53 -15.59
N LEU A 9 28.49 6.39 -14.28
CA LEU A 9 28.76 5.16 -13.52
C LEU A 9 27.51 4.27 -13.42
N ALA A 10 26.34 4.89 -13.24
CA ALA A 10 25.05 4.20 -13.13
C ALA A 10 23.90 5.17 -13.39
N ASP A 11 22.81 4.69 -13.99
CA ASP A 11 21.55 5.39 -14.15
C ASP A 11 20.38 4.54 -13.63
N THR A 12 19.22 5.17 -13.46
CA THR A 12 18.02 4.44 -13.03
C THR A 12 16.75 5.11 -13.54
N LEU A 13 15.74 4.29 -13.85
CA LEU A 13 14.43 4.75 -14.29
C LEU A 13 13.45 4.70 -13.10
N VAL A 14 12.98 5.86 -12.65
CA VAL A 14 12.01 5.97 -11.56
C VAL A 14 10.59 5.99 -12.14
N THR A 15 9.71 5.12 -11.66
CA THR A 15 8.28 5.18 -11.98
C THR A 15 7.66 6.36 -11.25
N ALA A 16 7.17 7.35 -12.01
CA ALA A 16 6.35 8.42 -11.45
C ALA A 16 4.88 7.98 -11.44
N PRO A 17 4.15 8.10 -10.31
CA PRO A 17 2.71 7.94 -10.33
C PRO A 17 2.11 9.06 -11.20
N VAL A 18 1.49 8.68 -12.31
CA VAL A 18 0.63 9.55 -13.11
C VAL A 18 -0.82 9.17 -12.87
N SER A 19 -1.67 10.16 -12.66
CA SER A 19 -3.11 9.93 -12.56
C SER A 19 -3.88 11.09 -13.18
N ALA A 20 -4.99 10.73 -13.82
CA ALA A 20 -5.95 11.63 -14.44
C ALA A 20 -7.22 11.84 -13.57
N GLU A 21 -7.17 11.45 -12.29
CA GLU A 21 -8.33 11.25 -11.40
C GLU A 21 -8.80 12.52 -10.66
N MET A 22 -8.99 13.64 -11.36
CA MET A 22 -9.87 14.68 -10.80
C MET A 22 -11.31 14.32 -11.12
N ASN A 23 -12.04 13.81 -10.14
CA ASN A 23 -13.48 13.52 -10.25
C ASN A 23 -14.28 14.49 -9.40
N CYS A 24 -15.33 15.08 -9.97
CA CYS A 24 -16.20 16.04 -9.29
C CYS A 24 -17.66 15.58 -9.27
N VAL A 25 -17.95 14.38 -9.77
CA VAL A 25 -19.31 13.89 -10.04
C VAL A 25 -20.18 13.84 -8.79
N SER A 26 -19.61 13.51 -7.63
CA SER A 26 -20.35 13.40 -6.36
C SER A 26 -21.07 14.69 -5.98
N CYS A 27 -20.46 15.84 -6.30
CA CYS A 27 -21.01 17.16 -5.96
C CYS A 27 -21.65 17.88 -7.15
N HIS A 28 -21.14 17.68 -8.37
CA HIS A 28 -21.51 18.50 -9.53
C HIS A 28 -22.40 17.79 -10.56
N ALA A 29 -22.76 16.52 -10.37
CA ALA A 29 -23.76 15.87 -11.21
C ALA A 29 -25.15 16.51 -11.04
N SER A 30 -25.97 16.45 -12.08
CA SER A 30 -27.31 17.05 -12.09
C SER A 30 -28.30 16.45 -11.08
N ASN A 31 -27.96 15.32 -10.47
CA ASN A 31 -28.70 14.69 -9.37
C ASN A 31 -28.02 14.85 -8.00
N ALA A 32 -26.93 15.63 -7.92
CA ALA A 32 -26.25 15.93 -6.68
C ALA A 32 -27.01 16.99 -5.86
N GLN A 33 -26.52 17.26 -4.66
CA GLN A 33 -27.16 18.17 -3.72
C GLN A 33 -27.00 19.65 -4.06
N ILE A 34 -27.91 20.46 -3.50
CA ILE A 34 -28.21 21.81 -4.01
C ILE A 34 -27.08 22.83 -3.86
N ALA A 35 -26.11 22.59 -2.97
CA ALA A 35 -25.02 23.52 -2.68
C ALA A 35 -24.11 23.81 -3.89
N ALA A 36 -23.99 22.85 -4.81
CA ALA A 36 -23.20 22.97 -6.03
C ALA A 36 -24.06 23.26 -7.29
N ARG A 37 -25.36 23.46 -7.12
CA ARG A 37 -26.29 23.69 -8.23
C ARG A 37 -26.05 25.09 -8.86
N PRO A 38 -25.88 25.19 -10.19
CA PRO A 38 -25.85 26.49 -10.86
C PRO A 38 -27.17 27.27 -10.63
N ALA A 39 -27.09 28.60 -10.54
CA ALA A 39 -28.28 29.45 -10.32
C ALA A 39 -29.39 29.22 -11.36
N GLY A 40 -29.01 28.95 -12.62
CA GLY A 40 -29.93 28.59 -13.72
C GLY A 40 -30.32 27.11 -13.78
N GLY A 41 -30.14 26.35 -12.70
CA GLY A 41 -30.41 24.91 -12.65
C GLY A 41 -29.34 24.02 -13.27
N TRP A 42 -29.49 22.73 -13.02
CA TRP A 42 -28.67 21.66 -13.59
C TRP A 42 -28.79 21.58 -15.11
N VAL A 43 -27.72 21.13 -15.77
CA VAL A 43 -27.66 20.96 -17.23
C VAL A 43 -28.45 19.72 -17.67
N ASN A 44 -28.36 18.62 -16.91
CA ASN A 44 -28.98 17.32 -17.23
C ASN A 44 -28.53 16.75 -18.58
N ASP A 45 -27.23 16.74 -18.84
CA ASP A 45 -26.68 16.10 -20.05
C ASP A 45 -26.83 14.58 -19.95
N SER A 46 -27.12 13.93 -21.07
CA SER A 46 -27.27 12.46 -21.13
C SER A 46 -25.96 11.72 -20.92
N ASP A 47 -24.81 12.35 -21.23
CA ASP A 47 -23.49 11.80 -20.91
C ASP A 47 -23.13 12.22 -19.47
N PRO A 48 -23.02 11.26 -18.52
CA PRO A 48 -22.75 11.58 -17.12
C PRO A 48 -21.38 12.25 -16.90
N VAL A 49 -20.40 12.02 -17.77
CA VAL A 49 -19.08 12.67 -17.68
C VAL A 49 -19.15 14.11 -18.15
N ARG A 50 -19.91 14.35 -19.23
CA ARG A 50 -20.13 15.68 -19.76
C ARG A 50 -21.02 16.52 -18.83
N ASP A 51 -22.02 15.90 -18.22
CA ASP A 51 -23.01 16.55 -17.33
C ASP A 51 -22.35 17.34 -16.20
N TYR A 52 -21.60 16.67 -15.33
CA TYR A 52 -21.01 17.35 -14.17
C TYR A 52 -19.97 18.41 -14.60
N ARG A 53 -19.27 18.19 -15.71
CA ARG A 53 -18.30 19.15 -16.26
C ARG A 53 -18.99 20.41 -16.75
N LEU A 54 -20.10 20.27 -17.48
CA LEU A 54 -20.90 21.40 -17.92
C LEU A 54 -21.56 22.14 -16.75
N ASN A 55 -22.01 21.43 -15.71
CA ASN A 55 -22.50 22.04 -14.48
C ASN A 55 -21.43 22.89 -13.79
N ILE A 56 -20.17 22.43 -13.76
CA ILE A 56 -19.04 23.21 -13.22
C ILE A 56 -18.84 24.50 -14.01
N LEU A 57 -18.82 24.44 -15.34
CA LEU A 57 -18.65 25.62 -16.19
C LEU A 57 -19.81 26.62 -16.00
N LYS A 58 -21.05 26.14 -15.96
CA LYS A 58 -22.24 26.97 -15.74
C LYS A 58 -22.26 27.61 -14.35
N LEU A 59 -21.82 26.88 -13.32
CA LEU A 59 -21.67 27.41 -11.96
C LEU A 59 -20.56 28.46 -11.89
N HIS A 60 -19.44 28.22 -12.58
CA HIS A 60 -18.33 29.16 -12.69
C HIS A 60 -18.79 30.47 -13.35
N ASP A 61 -19.45 30.38 -14.50
CA ASP A 61 -20.03 31.53 -15.20
C ASP A 61 -20.98 32.33 -14.31
N GLY A 62 -21.88 31.65 -13.61
CA GLY A 62 -22.82 32.31 -12.69
C GLY A 62 -22.17 33.06 -11.53
N ARG A 63 -20.88 32.79 -11.23
CA ARG A 63 -20.11 33.48 -10.18
C ARG A 63 -19.23 34.61 -10.73
N HIS A 64 -18.81 34.52 -11.98
CA HIS A 64 -17.73 35.36 -12.51
C HIS A 64 -18.15 36.22 -13.71
N LEU A 65 -19.27 35.94 -14.38
CA LEU A 65 -19.76 36.81 -15.45
C LEU A 65 -19.96 38.25 -14.93
N GLY A 66 -19.36 39.21 -15.64
CA GLY A 66 -19.33 40.62 -15.24
C GLY A 66 -18.08 41.03 -14.44
N ASP A 67 -17.26 40.08 -13.98
CA ASP A 67 -15.94 40.37 -13.41
C ASP A 67 -14.98 40.84 -14.53
N PRO A 68 -14.33 42.01 -14.40
CA PRO A 68 -13.35 42.48 -15.38
C PRO A 68 -12.19 41.51 -15.62
N ALA A 69 -11.68 40.85 -14.58
CA ALA A 69 -10.58 39.90 -14.70
C ALA A 69 -11.01 38.65 -15.47
N TYR A 70 -12.22 38.16 -15.22
CA TYR A 70 -12.77 37.03 -15.96
C TYR A 70 -13.01 37.36 -17.45
N THR A 71 -13.56 38.54 -17.73
CA THR A 71 -13.79 39.02 -19.10
C THR A 71 -12.47 39.17 -19.85
N ALA A 72 -11.45 39.74 -19.21
CA ALA A 72 -10.11 39.85 -19.78
C ALA A 72 -9.47 38.48 -20.03
N ALA A 73 -9.64 37.52 -19.11
CA ALA A 73 -9.14 36.15 -19.27
C ALA A 73 -9.81 35.42 -20.44
N LEU A 74 -11.13 35.53 -20.60
CA LEU A 74 -11.85 34.99 -21.76
C LEU A 74 -11.28 35.54 -23.07
N ALA A 75 -11.10 36.86 -23.16
CA ALA A 75 -10.54 37.52 -24.33
C ALA A 75 -9.10 37.06 -24.62
N GLN A 76 -8.25 36.97 -23.59
CA GLN A 76 -6.87 36.49 -23.70
C GLN A 76 -6.81 35.07 -24.26
N MET A 77 -7.77 34.21 -23.91
CA MET A 77 -7.85 32.83 -24.38
C MET A 77 -8.66 32.66 -25.68
N GLY A 78 -9.12 33.76 -26.29
CA GLY A 78 -9.94 33.73 -27.50
C GLY A 78 -11.30 33.05 -27.31
N LEU A 79 -11.85 33.12 -26.10
CA LEU A 79 -13.15 32.57 -25.72
C LEU A 79 -14.25 33.64 -25.86
N SER A 80 -15.46 33.19 -26.21
CA SER A 80 -16.68 34.01 -26.24
C SER A 80 -16.93 34.65 -24.87
N ALA A 81 -17.37 35.92 -24.87
CA ALA A 81 -17.64 36.70 -23.66
C ALA A 81 -18.91 36.24 -22.92
N GLN A 82 -19.70 35.35 -23.53
CA GLN A 82 -20.91 34.76 -22.97
C GLN A 82 -20.62 33.70 -21.89
N GLY A 83 -19.35 33.27 -21.74
CA GLY A 83 -18.90 32.41 -20.64
C GLY A 83 -18.36 31.04 -21.08
N LEU A 84 -17.79 30.27 -20.14
CA LEU A 84 -17.17 28.97 -20.41
C LEU A 84 -18.17 27.94 -20.92
N TYR A 85 -19.39 27.91 -20.35
CA TYR A 85 -20.42 26.96 -20.76
C TYR A 85 -20.82 27.16 -22.22
N ASP A 86 -21.05 28.42 -22.62
CA ASP A 86 -21.37 28.80 -24.00
C ASP A 86 -20.25 28.39 -24.97
N ASN A 87 -19.00 28.62 -24.59
CA ASN A 87 -17.85 28.23 -25.40
C ASN A 87 -17.80 26.72 -25.69
N VAL A 88 -18.12 25.89 -24.70
CA VAL A 88 -18.15 24.43 -24.92
C VAL A 88 -19.36 24.03 -25.76
N VAL A 89 -20.55 24.51 -25.41
CA VAL A 89 -21.82 24.02 -25.97
C VAL A 89 -22.08 24.57 -27.37
N ASN A 90 -21.81 25.86 -27.60
CA ASN A 90 -22.17 26.55 -28.84
C ASN A 90 -20.97 26.83 -29.76
N HIS A 91 -19.74 26.83 -29.20
CA HIS A 91 -18.52 27.11 -29.98
C HIS A 91 -17.57 25.92 -30.08
N SER A 92 -17.90 24.77 -29.47
CA SER A 92 -17.08 23.56 -29.47
C SER A 92 -15.63 23.79 -29.00
N LYS A 93 -15.43 24.75 -28.10
CA LYS A 93 -14.10 25.07 -27.53
C LYS A 93 -13.96 24.41 -26.15
N PRO A 94 -13.13 23.36 -26.00
CA PRO A 94 -12.89 22.77 -24.69
C PRO A 94 -12.14 23.75 -23.79
N ILE A 95 -12.39 23.65 -22.49
CA ILE A 95 -11.80 24.55 -21.49
C ILE A 95 -10.77 23.80 -20.67
N LEU A 96 -9.53 24.32 -20.69
CA LEU A 96 -8.50 23.94 -19.74
C LEU A 96 -8.45 25.01 -18.64
N CYS A 97 -8.86 24.66 -17.42
CA CYS A 97 -8.88 25.60 -16.29
C CYS A 97 -7.50 26.23 -16.07
N ALA A 98 -6.43 25.44 -16.26
CA ALA A 98 -5.06 25.86 -16.09
C ALA A 98 -4.60 26.96 -17.08
N SER A 99 -5.34 27.19 -18.17
CA SER A 99 -5.04 28.27 -19.11
C SER A 99 -5.29 29.64 -18.48
N CYS A 100 -6.38 29.80 -17.72
CA CYS A 100 -6.69 31.02 -16.98
C CYS A 100 -6.11 31.00 -15.57
N HIS A 101 -6.20 29.87 -14.88
CA HIS A 101 -5.67 29.69 -13.53
C HIS A 101 -4.27 29.09 -13.62
N GLY A 102 -3.22 29.89 -13.44
CA GLY A 102 -1.83 29.42 -13.57
C GLY A 102 -1.54 28.11 -12.81
N SER A 103 -0.74 27.23 -13.42
CA SER A 103 -0.38 25.92 -12.89
C SER A 103 1.09 25.62 -13.14
N ASN A 104 1.86 25.54 -12.06
CA ASN A 104 3.27 25.16 -12.11
C ASN A 104 3.47 23.72 -12.61
N ALA A 105 2.50 22.84 -12.36
CA ALA A 105 2.55 21.45 -12.83
C ALA A 105 2.38 21.33 -14.36
N LEU A 106 1.64 22.26 -14.98
CA LEU A 106 1.42 22.29 -16.44
C LEU A 106 2.24 23.37 -17.15
N GLY A 107 3.06 24.13 -16.42
CA GLY A 107 3.86 25.23 -16.97
C GLY A 107 3.03 26.41 -17.49
N THR A 108 1.81 26.59 -16.98
CA THR A 108 0.93 27.68 -17.43
C THR A 108 1.04 28.90 -16.51
N ALA A 109 1.21 30.09 -17.09
CA ALA A 109 1.31 31.34 -16.33
C ALA A 109 -0.04 31.82 -15.77
N GLY A 110 -1.15 31.46 -16.42
CA GLY A 110 -2.47 31.99 -16.11
C GLY A 110 -2.75 33.38 -16.70
N ALA A 111 -3.94 33.90 -16.40
CA ALA A 111 -4.36 35.24 -16.78
C ALA A 111 -4.13 36.23 -15.62
N ALA A 112 -3.85 37.49 -15.96
CA ALA A 112 -3.62 38.53 -14.95
C ALA A 112 -4.87 38.74 -14.09
N GLY A 113 -4.68 38.85 -12.77
CA GLY A 113 -5.76 39.02 -11.80
C GLY A 113 -6.58 37.76 -11.50
N VAL A 114 -6.24 36.62 -12.12
CA VAL A 114 -6.89 35.32 -11.85
C VAL A 114 -6.00 34.51 -10.90
N ALA A 115 -6.58 34.05 -9.79
CA ALA A 115 -5.86 33.24 -8.82
C ALA A 115 -5.32 31.92 -9.45
N PRO A 116 -4.11 31.45 -9.08
CA PRO A 116 -3.58 30.16 -9.53
C PRO A 116 -4.53 29.00 -9.22
N LEU A 117 -4.44 27.91 -9.99
CA LEU A 117 -5.40 26.80 -9.91
C LEU A 117 -5.44 26.17 -8.52
N THR A 118 -4.28 26.04 -7.87
CA THR A 118 -4.20 25.54 -6.48
C THR A 118 -5.00 26.41 -5.51
N GLN A 119 -4.86 27.74 -5.58
CA GLN A 119 -5.58 28.66 -4.70
C GLN A 119 -7.08 28.63 -5.00
N ALA A 120 -7.46 28.74 -6.27
CA ALA A 120 -8.85 28.79 -6.70
C ALA A 120 -9.64 27.53 -6.30
N MET A 121 -9.03 26.35 -6.47
CA MET A 121 -9.66 25.09 -6.12
C MET A 121 -9.72 24.86 -4.61
N HIS A 122 -8.60 24.92 -3.90
CA HIS A 122 -8.57 24.50 -2.50
C HIS A 122 -9.32 25.47 -1.58
N THR A 123 -9.16 26.79 -1.76
CA THR A 123 -9.83 27.78 -0.90
C THR A 123 -11.34 27.71 -1.00
N ARG A 124 -11.87 27.43 -2.20
CA ARG A 124 -13.31 27.32 -2.40
C ARG A 124 -13.89 26.03 -1.82
N HIS A 125 -13.16 24.92 -1.95
CA HIS A 125 -13.65 23.61 -1.50
C HIS A 125 -13.36 23.34 -0.03
N ALA A 126 -12.44 24.07 0.62
CA ALA A 126 -12.14 23.91 2.04
C ALA A 126 -13.37 24.03 2.95
N ILE A 127 -14.38 24.81 2.56
CA ILE A 127 -15.62 25.01 3.33
C ILE A 127 -16.80 24.16 2.82
N ALA A 128 -16.62 23.39 1.74
CA ALA A 128 -17.69 22.58 1.18
C ALA A 128 -17.87 21.29 1.99
N ALA A 129 -19.10 20.82 2.11
CA ALA A 129 -19.41 19.53 2.73
C ALA A 129 -19.46 18.44 1.64
N ASP A 130 -18.86 17.29 1.93
CA ASP A 130 -19.03 16.08 1.14
C ASP A 130 -20.49 15.65 1.16
N PRO A 131 -21.10 15.39 0.01
CA PRO A 131 -22.52 15.18 -0.10
C PRO A 131 -23.00 13.85 0.48
N ILE A 132 -22.12 12.86 0.57
CA ILE A 132 -22.45 11.51 1.02
C ILE A 132 -22.23 11.39 2.52
N THR A 133 -21.14 11.98 3.02
CA THR A 133 -20.68 11.83 4.39
C THR A 133 -20.99 13.02 5.29
N GLY A 134 -21.29 14.19 4.72
CA GLY A 134 -21.50 15.45 5.44
C GLY A 134 -20.22 16.09 5.98
N VAL A 135 -19.05 15.47 5.78
CA VAL A 135 -17.76 15.95 6.27
C VAL A 135 -17.32 17.19 5.51
N ILE A 136 -16.82 18.21 6.22
CA ILE A 136 -16.23 19.39 5.59
C ILE A 136 -14.91 19.01 4.92
N LEU A 137 -14.76 19.32 3.64
CA LEU A 137 -13.63 18.87 2.84
C LEU A 137 -12.28 19.48 3.30
N GLY A 138 -12.29 20.68 3.87
CA GLY A 138 -11.10 21.32 4.43
C GLY A 138 -10.73 20.85 5.83
N ASP A 139 -11.49 19.92 6.42
CA ASP A 139 -11.18 19.38 7.74
C ASP A 139 -9.84 18.62 7.73
N SER A 140 -8.95 19.03 8.61
CA SER A 140 -7.59 18.53 8.73
C SER A 140 -7.49 17.07 9.19
N VAL A 141 -8.51 16.52 9.86
CA VAL A 141 -8.51 15.12 10.32
C VAL A 141 -9.08 14.14 9.29
N HIS A 142 -9.72 14.61 8.22
CA HIS A 142 -10.41 13.75 7.26
C HIS A 142 -9.63 13.60 5.94
N ARG A 143 -8.75 12.58 5.87
CA ARG A 143 -7.99 12.24 4.64
C ARG A 143 -8.88 12.01 3.41
N ALA A 144 -10.03 11.35 3.60
CA ALA A 144 -10.93 10.97 2.51
C ALA A 144 -11.38 12.17 1.66
N SER A 145 -11.44 13.36 2.26
CA SER A 145 -11.76 14.62 1.58
C SER A 145 -10.80 14.93 0.45
N CYS A 146 -9.49 14.70 0.63
CA CYS A 146 -8.50 14.93 -0.43
C CYS A 146 -8.69 13.96 -1.59
N TYR A 147 -9.03 12.70 -1.31
CA TYR A 147 -9.24 11.65 -2.31
C TYR A 147 -10.53 11.79 -3.11
N GLN A 148 -11.39 12.77 -2.79
CA GLN A 148 -12.50 13.13 -3.67
C GLN A 148 -12.00 13.74 -4.98
N CYS A 149 -10.92 14.52 -4.93
CA CYS A 149 -10.38 15.23 -6.10
C CYS A 149 -8.99 14.76 -6.51
N HIS A 150 -8.23 14.15 -5.61
CA HIS A 150 -6.90 13.64 -5.90
C HIS A 150 -6.93 12.12 -6.13
N PRO A 151 -5.95 11.60 -6.89
CA PRO A 151 -5.87 10.20 -7.33
C PRO A 151 -5.96 9.09 -6.29
N GLY A 152 -5.89 9.41 -5.01
CA GLY A 152 -5.53 8.43 -4.01
C GLY A 152 -6.58 7.36 -3.74
N LYS A 153 -7.79 7.43 -4.32
CA LYS A 153 -8.76 6.33 -4.21
C LYS A 153 -8.32 5.09 -5.01
N GLN A 154 -7.78 5.28 -6.22
CA GLN A 154 -7.28 4.15 -7.02
C GLN A 154 -5.77 4.00 -6.87
N THR A 155 -5.01 5.10 -6.92
CA THR A 155 -3.54 5.03 -6.91
C THR A 155 -2.93 4.81 -5.54
N LYS A 156 -3.74 4.96 -4.46
CA LYS A 156 -3.31 4.86 -3.06
C LYS A 156 -2.01 5.64 -2.81
N CYS A 157 -2.04 6.95 -3.09
CA CYS A 157 -0.85 7.82 -3.04
C CYS A 157 -0.05 7.73 -1.74
N LEU A 158 -0.69 7.40 -0.61
CA LEU A 158 0.03 7.05 0.61
C LEU A 158 0.43 5.58 0.55
N ARG A 159 1.62 5.30 0.02
CA ARG A 159 2.20 3.95 -0.05
C ARG A 159 3.65 3.95 0.43
N GLY A 160 4.08 2.77 0.85
CA GLY A 160 5.36 2.54 1.50
C GLY A 160 5.50 3.23 2.85
N ALA A 161 6.61 3.90 3.17
CA ALA A 161 6.87 4.38 4.53
C ALA A 161 5.72 5.24 5.11
N MET A 162 5.11 6.11 4.29
CA MET A 162 3.96 6.95 4.68
C MET A 162 2.67 6.15 4.91
N GLY A 163 2.44 5.08 4.13
CA GLY A 163 1.26 4.22 4.27
C GLY A 163 1.40 3.16 5.36
N ARG A 164 2.64 2.80 5.74
CA ARG A 164 2.95 1.83 6.81
C ARG A 164 2.92 2.44 8.20
N ALA A 165 3.03 3.77 8.31
CA ALA A 165 2.87 4.45 9.58
C ALA A 165 1.39 4.34 9.99
N SER A 166 1.09 3.43 10.90
CA SER A 166 -0.26 3.20 11.45
C SER A 166 -0.22 3.12 12.97
N ASP A 167 -1.32 3.52 13.60
CA ASP A 167 -1.47 3.50 15.05
C ASP A 167 -1.77 2.08 15.53
N GLU A 168 -1.95 1.94 16.83
CA GLU A 168 -2.37 0.69 17.45
C GLU A 168 -3.75 0.19 16.99
N PHE A 169 -4.48 0.93 16.15
CA PHE A 169 -5.76 0.55 15.55
C PHE A 169 -5.68 0.32 14.03
N GLY A 170 -4.48 0.37 13.46
CA GLY A 170 -4.25 0.23 12.02
C GLY A 170 -4.68 1.44 11.21
N GLN A 171 -5.05 2.53 11.89
CA GLN A 171 -5.33 3.79 11.24
C GLN A 171 -4.02 4.46 10.85
N PRO A 172 -3.90 4.98 9.63
CA PRO A 172 -2.70 5.67 9.22
C PRO A 172 -2.37 6.84 10.16
N LEU A 173 -1.17 6.82 10.74
CA LEU A 173 -0.59 7.89 11.55
C LEU A 173 -0.18 9.11 10.72
N MET A 174 -0.02 8.92 9.41
CA MET A 174 0.30 9.98 8.47
C MET A 174 -0.78 10.10 7.40
N SER A 175 -1.17 11.33 7.11
CA SER A 175 -2.10 11.67 6.05
C SER A 175 -1.50 12.70 5.10
N CYS A 176 -2.22 13.08 4.05
CA CYS A 176 -1.81 14.17 3.17
C CYS A 176 -1.60 15.45 3.98
N GLN A 177 -2.44 15.70 4.98
CA GLN A 177 -2.40 16.87 5.83
C GLN A 177 -1.20 16.91 6.77
N SER A 178 -0.66 15.74 7.16
CA SER A 178 0.60 15.65 7.91
C SER A 178 1.75 16.36 7.21
N CYS A 179 1.76 16.33 5.88
CA CYS A 179 2.78 16.99 5.08
C CYS A 179 2.27 18.34 4.55
N HIS A 180 1.14 18.37 3.84
CA HIS A 180 0.71 19.56 3.10
C HIS A 180 -0.17 20.53 3.92
N GLY A 181 -0.69 20.09 5.06
CA GLY A 181 -1.71 20.80 5.83
C GLY A 181 -3.12 20.65 5.24
N GLY A 182 -4.10 21.31 5.87
CA GLY A 182 -5.49 21.33 5.38
C GLY A 182 -5.64 22.13 4.08
N MET A 183 -6.79 21.99 3.40
CA MET A 183 -7.03 22.64 2.10
C MET A 183 -6.83 24.16 2.12
N THR A 184 -7.16 24.84 3.22
CA THR A 184 -6.92 26.29 3.36
C THR A 184 -5.45 26.65 3.29
N LYS A 185 -4.56 25.83 3.87
CA LYS A 185 -3.11 26.02 3.79
C LYS A 185 -2.60 25.72 2.39
N VAL A 186 -3.11 24.66 1.77
CA VAL A 186 -2.77 24.27 0.40
C VAL A 186 -3.19 25.35 -0.62
N GLY A 187 -4.30 26.03 -0.35
CA GLY A 187 -4.86 27.13 -1.13
C GLY A 187 -4.49 28.54 -0.65
N ALA A 188 -3.53 28.69 0.26
CA ALA A 188 -3.13 29.99 0.77
C ALA A 188 -2.56 30.87 -0.37
N SER A 189 -2.85 32.17 -0.34
CA SER A 189 -2.47 33.08 -1.43
C SER A 189 -0.97 33.35 -1.52
N ASP A 190 -0.27 33.16 -0.41
CA ASP A 190 1.18 33.24 -0.28
C ASP A 190 1.87 31.91 -0.62
N ARG A 191 1.11 30.82 -0.83
CA ARG A 191 1.66 29.51 -1.19
C ARG A 191 1.84 29.36 -2.69
N VAL A 192 3.08 29.10 -3.12
CA VAL A 192 3.41 28.71 -4.48
C VAL A 192 3.32 27.19 -4.62
N GLY A 193 2.14 26.69 -4.97
CA GLY A 193 1.89 25.25 -5.11
C GLY A 193 2.91 24.55 -6.02
N TRP A 194 3.24 23.29 -5.75
CA TRP A 194 4.28 22.49 -6.42
C TRP A 194 5.72 22.92 -6.14
N PHE A 195 5.97 24.18 -5.78
CA PHE A 195 7.28 24.70 -5.42
C PHE A 195 7.53 24.74 -3.91
N GLU A 196 6.48 24.84 -3.10
CA GLU A 196 6.54 24.84 -1.64
C GLU A 196 5.90 23.56 -1.07
N GLU A 197 6.49 22.43 -1.43
CA GLU A 197 6.15 21.13 -0.84
C GLU A 197 7.11 20.82 0.32
N PRO A 198 6.62 20.18 1.39
CA PRO A 198 7.47 19.72 2.48
C PRO A 198 8.55 18.77 1.98
N ASN A 199 9.70 18.83 2.63
CA ASN A 199 10.83 17.97 2.36
C ASN A 199 10.94 16.90 3.46
N CYS A 200 11.81 15.91 3.25
CA CYS A 200 11.93 14.78 4.18
C CYS A 200 12.37 15.23 5.57
N GLN A 201 13.27 16.21 5.64
CA GLN A 201 13.83 16.71 6.89
C GLN A 201 12.82 17.40 7.80
N SER A 202 11.68 17.87 7.25
CA SER A 202 10.57 18.35 8.07
C SER A 202 9.95 17.26 8.95
N CYS A 203 10.19 15.97 8.68
CA CYS A 203 9.78 14.87 9.54
C CYS A 203 10.97 14.03 10.05
N HIS A 204 12.04 13.94 9.27
CA HIS A 204 13.27 13.22 9.59
C HIS A 204 14.32 14.19 10.12
N THR A 205 14.10 14.64 11.35
CA THR A 205 14.87 15.74 11.93
C THR A 205 16.21 15.31 12.51
N GLY A 206 16.50 14.01 12.69
CA GLY A 206 17.69 13.66 13.44
C GLY A 206 18.10 12.19 13.51
N THR A 207 18.91 11.89 14.51
CA THR A 207 19.57 10.59 14.74
C THR A 207 19.10 9.94 16.03
N HIS A 208 19.64 8.78 16.43
CA HIS A 208 19.33 8.24 17.77
C HIS A 208 19.88 9.10 18.92
N THR A 209 20.86 9.95 18.65
CA THR A 209 21.53 10.78 19.67
C THR A 209 21.13 12.25 19.61
N ASP A 210 20.50 12.69 18.53
CA ASP A 210 20.15 14.09 18.31
C ASP A 210 18.83 14.20 17.55
N ASN A 211 17.69 14.15 18.26
CA ASN A 211 16.36 14.15 17.62
C ASN A 211 15.17 14.48 18.52
N ALA A 212 15.31 15.42 19.47
CA ALA A 212 14.20 15.90 20.30
C ALA A 212 13.31 14.80 20.95
N GLY A 213 13.86 13.60 21.19
CA GLY A 213 13.16 12.46 21.78
C GLY A 213 12.40 11.53 20.81
N GLN A 214 12.43 11.73 19.49
CA GLN A 214 11.72 10.89 18.52
C GLN A 214 12.49 10.73 17.21
N LEU A 215 12.54 9.55 16.61
CA LEU A 215 13.30 9.33 15.36
C LEU A 215 12.69 9.97 14.11
N ARG A 216 11.36 10.14 14.10
CA ARG A 216 10.62 10.84 13.04
C ARG A 216 9.35 11.44 13.62
N PHE A 217 8.97 12.61 13.13
CA PHE A 217 7.67 13.20 13.42
C PHE A 217 6.60 12.72 12.43
N LEU A 218 5.35 12.67 12.90
CA LEU A 218 4.19 12.31 12.07
C LEU A 218 3.61 13.50 11.29
N THR A 219 4.16 14.69 11.48
CA THR A 219 3.77 15.92 10.82
C THR A 219 4.99 16.76 10.51
N SER A 220 4.99 17.40 9.35
CA SER A 220 6.03 18.34 8.93
C SER A 220 5.94 19.68 9.67
N PHE A 221 4.90 19.90 10.48
CA PHE A 221 4.62 21.18 11.11
C PHE A 221 4.82 21.19 12.63
N LEU A 222 5.22 22.34 13.14
CA LEU A 222 5.15 22.72 14.56
C LEU A 222 3.72 23.14 14.92
N GLU A 223 3.44 23.31 16.22
CA GLU A 223 2.11 23.71 16.72
C GLU A 223 1.66 25.09 16.19
N ASP A 224 2.60 25.99 15.90
CA ASP A 224 2.34 27.29 15.30
C ASP A 224 2.09 27.25 13.79
N GLY A 225 2.17 26.06 13.17
CA GLY A 225 1.96 25.83 11.75
C GLY A 225 3.20 26.07 10.86
N SER A 226 4.34 26.49 11.42
CA SER A 226 5.60 26.56 10.69
C SER A 226 6.14 25.15 10.37
N VAL A 227 7.00 25.05 9.37
CA VAL A 227 7.64 23.78 8.97
C VAL A 227 8.78 23.47 9.94
N ARG A 228 8.95 22.21 10.32
CA ARG A 228 10.05 21.76 11.18
C ARG A 228 11.38 21.83 10.43
N GLU A 229 12.41 22.23 11.17
CA GLU A 229 13.80 22.17 10.71
C GLU A 229 14.51 20.95 11.33
N PRO A 230 15.48 20.33 10.63
CA PRO A 230 16.27 19.24 11.17
C PRO A 230 17.14 19.68 12.37
N SER A 231 17.27 18.80 13.37
CA SER A 231 18.28 18.91 14.42
C SER A 231 19.64 18.37 13.98
N ASP A 232 19.69 17.38 13.08
CA ASP A 232 20.90 16.85 12.45
C ASP A 232 20.72 16.78 10.91
N ASP A 233 21.62 17.43 10.17
CA ASP A 233 21.57 17.54 8.71
C ASP A 233 21.98 16.27 7.96
N ARG A 234 22.35 15.18 8.64
CA ARG A 234 22.76 13.91 8.01
C ARG A 234 21.74 13.37 7.04
N PHE A 235 20.46 13.54 7.34
CA PHE A 235 19.33 13.14 6.49
C PHE A 235 18.70 14.31 5.73
N ALA A 236 19.25 15.52 5.89
CA ALA A 236 18.79 16.70 5.19
C ALA A 236 19.30 16.71 3.75
N THR A 237 18.50 17.34 2.89
CA THR A 237 18.80 17.47 1.48
C THR A 237 19.86 18.56 1.29
N SER A 238 20.98 18.24 0.63
CA SER A 238 21.86 19.30 0.12
C SER A 238 21.03 20.21 -0.80
N PRO A 239 21.15 21.55 -0.69
CA PRO A 239 20.33 22.45 -1.47
C PRO A 239 20.68 22.36 -2.96
N ASP A 240 19.85 21.65 -3.71
CA ASP A 240 19.66 21.87 -5.15
C ASP A 240 18.31 22.55 -5.31
N SER A 241 18.41 23.87 -5.36
CA SER A 241 17.28 24.77 -5.32
C SER A 241 16.88 25.13 -6.75
N PRO A 242 15.68 24.74 -7.24
CA PRO A 242 15.22 25.17 -8.56
C PRO A 242 15.13 26.71 -8.66
N ALA A 243 15.04 27.39 -7.51
CA ALA A 243 15.25 28.82 -7.34
C ALA A 243 15.72 29.11 -5.91
N PRO A 244 16.43 30.23 -5.64
CA PRO A 244 16.87 30.61 -4.30
C PRO A 244 15.75 30.51 -3.25
N GLY A 245 16.02 29.83 -2.13
CA GLY A 245 15.07 29.64 -1.04
C GLY A 245 14.10 28.47 -1.20
N ILE A 246 14.16 27.71 -2.30
CA ILE A 246 13.31 26.53 -2.52
C ILE A 246 14.12 25.25 -2.32
N SER A 247 13.63 24.31 -1.51
CA SER A 247 14.22 22.98 -1.34
C SER A 247 13.14 21.91 -1.46
N LEU A 248 13.24 21.05 -2.48
CA LEU A 248 12.23 20.03 -2.80
C LEU A 248 12.88 18.67 -2.98
N PHE A 249 12.29 17.64 -2.34
CA PHE A 249 12.78 16.25 -2.40
C PHE A 249 13.13 15.75 -3.80
N ARG A 250 12.30 16.10 -4.81
CA ARG A 250 12.50 15.65 -6.20
C ARG A 250 13.75 16.23 -6.86
N PHE A 251 14.24 17.37 -6.39
CA PHE A 251 15.45 18.03 -6.89
C PHE A 251 16.63 17.80 -5.94
N SER A 252 16.35 17.46 -4.69
CA SER A 252 17.36 17.07 -3.72
C SER A 252 18.25 15.94 -4.24
N HIS A 253 19.55 16.15 -4.10
CA HIS A 253 20.56 15.19 -4.47
C HIS A 253 21.57 14.97 -3.34
N GLY A 254 22.24 13.83 -3.36
CA GLY A 254 23.35 13.48 -2.48
C GLY A 254 24.27 12.47 -3.17
N HIS A 255 25.35 12.07 -2.50
CA HIS A 255 26.20 10.93 -2.92
C HIS A 255 26.58 10.95 -4.42
N GLY A 256 27.46 11.88 -4.81
CA GLY A 256 27.89 12.02 -6.21
C GLY A 256 26.82 12.58 -7.16
N GLY A 257 25.89 13.39 -6.64
CA GLY A 257 24.85 14.08 -7.41
C GLY A 257 23.65 13.20 -7.81
N LEU A 258 23.45 12.06 -7.13
CA LEU A 258 22.24 11.24 -7.30
C LEU A 258 21.04 11.92 -6.66
N THR A 259 19.91 12.00 -7.38
CA THR A 259 18.65 12.47 -6.77
C THR A 259 18.19 11.51 -5.68
N CYS A 260 17.60 12.03 -4.60
CA CYS A 260 17.13 11.20 -3.48
C CYS A 260 16.16 10.10 -3.94
N SER A 261 15.34 10.40 -4.95
CA SER A 261 14.39 9.46 -5.55
C SER A 261 15.02 8.25 -6.22
N ALA A 262 16.30 8.33 -6.61
CA ALA A 262 17.02 7.19 -7.18
C ALA A 262 17.24 6.08 -6.14
N CYS A 263 17.33 6.43 -4.85
CA CYS A 263 17.49 5.47 -3.76
C CYS A 263 16.17 5.20 -3.05
N HIS A 264 15.40 6.24 -2.74
CA HIS A 264 14.22 6.16 -1.88
C HIS A 264 12.92 5.89 -2.65
N GLY A 265 12.90 6.02 -3.97
CA GLY A 265 11.66 6.02 -4.77
C GLY A 265 11.02 7.41 -4.87
N SER A 266 9.84 7.49 -5.48
CA SER A 266 9.16 8.78 -5.66
C SER A 266 8.63 9.34 -4.32
N PRO A 267 8.43 10.66 -4.15
CA PRO A 267 8.01 11.24 -2.86
C PRO A 267 6.69 10.70 -2.30
N HIS A 268 5.79 10.21 -3.16
CA HIS A 268 4.53 9.56 -2.76
C HIS A 268 4.60 8.02 -2.89
N ALA A 269 5.78 7.46 -3.13
CA ALA A 269 5.98 6.02 -3.28
C ALA A 269 7.37 5.63 -2.75
N VAL A 270 7.68 6.10 -1.54
CA VAL A 270 8.96 5.81 -0.90
C VAL A 270 8.98 4.35 -0.47
N TYR A 271 10.04 3.64 -0.81
CA TYR A 271 10.15 2.20 -0.60
C TYR A 271 10.13 1.75 0.87
N PRO A 272 9.85 0.45 1.12
CA PRO A 272 9.18 -0.48 0.20
C PRO A 272 7.69 -0.13 0.12
N THR A 273 7.07 -0.24 -1.05
CA THR A 273 5.65 0.08 -1.22
C THR A 273 4.78 -1.18 -1.22
N SER A 274 3.47 -1.03 -0.98
CA SER A 274 2.50 -2.13 -1.16
C SER A 274 2.26 -2.46 -2.64
N GLU A 275 2.53 -1.51 -3.53
CA GLU A 275 2.26 -1.62 -4.97
C GLU A 275 3.46 -2.26 -5.68
N ARG A 276 3.26 -3.47 -6.20
CA ARG A 276 4.33 -4.25 -6.86
C ARG A 276 5.09 -3.45 -7.91
N ASN A 277 4.38 -2.65 -8.71
CA ASN A 277 4.96 -1.90 -9.82
C ASN A 277 5.98 -0.85 -9.38
N ASP A 278 5.80 -0.24 -8.20
CA ASP A 278 6.78 0.73 -7.71
C ASP A 278 8.07 0.00 -7.31
N ASN A 279 7.97 -1.19 -6.71
CA ASN A 279 9.13 -1.96 -6.23
C ASN A 279 9.93 -2.66 -7.33
N ILE A 280 9.54 -2.57 -8.60
CA ILE A 280 10.25 -3.28 -9.70
C ILE A 280 11.72 -2.85 -9.76
N GLN A 281 12.00 -1.56 -9.60
CA GLN A 281 13.36 -1.02 -9.62
C GLN A 281 14.23 -1.64 -8.51
N SER A 282 13.76 -1.62 -7.26
CA SER A 282 14.51 -2.18 -6.13
C SER A 282 14.71 -3.68 -6.26
N LEU A 283 13.67 -4.42 -6.64
CA LEU A 283 13.79 -5.85 -6.92
C LEU A 283 14.81 -6.15 -8.03
N SER A 284 14.80 -5.37 -9.11
CA SER A 284 15.71 -5.60 -10.24
C SER A 284 17.16 -5.27 -9.91
N LEU A 285 17.41 -4.26 -9.08
CA LEU A 285 18.77 -3.77 -8.82
C LEU A 285 19.45 -4.53 -7.68
N GLN A 286 18.76 -4.75 -6.56
CA GLN A 286 19.34 -5.35 -5.36
C GLN A 286 18.70 -6.68 -4.95
N GLY A 287 17.73 -7.19 -5.73
CA GLY A 287 17.10 -8.49 -5.48
C GLY A 287 16.07 -8.50 -4.34
N HIS A 288 15.82 -7.35 -3.70
CA HIS A 288 14.81 -7.21 -2.65
C HIS A 288 14.10 -5.85 -2.74
N VAL A 289 12.86 -5.81 -2.26
CA VAL A 289 12.10 -4.56 -2.13
C VAL A 289 12.77 -3.65 -1.11
N GLY A 290 12.56 -2.33 -1.19
CA GLY A 290 13.13 -1.37 -0.23
C GLY A 290 13.96 -0.29 -0.90
N THR A 291 14.44 0.65 -0.08
CA THR A 291 15.40 1.68 -0.51
C THR A 291 16.63 1.01 -1.12
N ILE A 292 17.16 1.55 -2.22
CA ILE A 292 18.41 1.08 -2.80
C ILE A 292 19.53 1.35 -1.80
N ALA A 293 20.07 0.31 -1.20
CA ALA A 293 21.05 0.38 -0.13
C ALA A 293 22.23 -0.56 -0.34
N ASP A 294 22.10 -1.54 -1.25
CA ASP A 294 23.24 -2.36 -1.65
C ASP A 294 24.21 -1.56 -2.47
N CYS A 295 25.27 -1.07 -1.82
CA CYS A 295 26.29 -0.24 -2.46
C CYS A 295 26.89 -0.91 -3.69
N ILE A 296 26.96 -2.25 -3.73
CA ILE A 296 27.47 -3.01 -4.87
C ILE A 296 26.63 -2.86 -6.14
N VAL A 297 25.37 -2.42 -6.03
CA VAL A 297 24.53 -2.09 -7.19
C VAL A 297 25.23 -1.06 -8.08
N CYS A 298 25.89 -0.07 -7.48
CA CYS A 298 26.57 1.02 -8.18
C CYS A 298 28.11 0.93 -8.08
N HIS A 299 28.65 0.31 -7.02
CA HIS A 299 30.08 0.24 -6.71
C HIS A 299 30.64 -1.17 -6.96
N GLN A 300 30.38 -1.73 -8.13
CA GLN A 300 30.66 -3.14 -8.45
C GLN A 300 32.15 -3.51 -8.34
N ASN A 301 33.06 -2.59 -8.67
CA ASN A 301 34.50 -2.87 -8.82
C ASN A 301 35.36 -2.29 -7.70
N ASP A 302 34.78 -1.46 -6.82
CA ASP A 302 35.52 -0.81 -5.74
C ASP A 302 34.62 -0.59 -4.52
N VAL A 303 34.64 -1.57 -3.62
CA VAL A 303 33.96 -1.49 -2.32
C VAL A 303 34.83 -0.83 -1.25
N SER A 304 36.05 -0.38 -1.57
CA SER A 304 36.92 0.28 -0.58
C SER A 304 36.36 1.63 -0.11
N HIS A 305 35.51 2.26 -0.91
CA HIS A 305 34.78 3.48 -0.53
C HIS A 305 33.58 3.20 0.39
N THR A 306 33.21 1.94 0.59
CA THR A 306 32.16 1.53 1.54
C THR A 306 32.71 1.24 2.95
N ARG A 307 34.01 1.53 3.18
CA ARG A 307 34.80 1.27 4.39
C ARG A 307 34.52 2.14 5.61
N THR A 308 33.76 3.22 5.51
CA THR A 308 33.59 4.11 6.68
C THR A 308 32.15 4.51 6.89
N ALA A 309 31.81 4.76 8.16
CA ALA A 309 30.57 5.41 8.58
C ALA A 309 30.44 6.87 8.10
N GLN A 310 31.37 7.38 7.28
CA GLN A 310 31.35 8.74 6.76
C GLN A 310 31.44 8.77 5.21
N GLY A 311 31.66 7.63 4.55
CA GLY A 311 31.88 7.55 3.11
C GLY A 311 30.61 7.29 2.28
N GLY A 312 29.53 6.82 2.89
CA GLY A 312 28.26 6.54 2.22
C GLY A 312 27.20 7.63 2.42
N PRO A 313 26.07 7.54 1.69
CA PRO A 313 24.95 8.44 1.87
C PRO A 313 24.49 8.42 3.33
N HIS A 314 24.24 9.60 3.91
CA HIS A 314 23.82 9.75 5.30
C HIS A 314 24.79 9.15 6.34
N GLY A 315 26.09 9.05 6.03
CA GLY A 315 27.05 8.38 6.93
C GLY A 315 26.75 6.89 7.13
N MET A 316 26.02 6.26 6.21
CA MET A 316 25.79 4.82 6.24
C MET A 316 26.98 4.08 5.64
N HIS A 317 27.26 2.88 6.15
CA HIS A 317 28.25 1.97 5.62
C HIS A 317 27.57 0.74 5.00
N GLY A 318 28.27 0.05 4.10
CA GLY A 318 27.79 -1.24 3.60
C GLY A 318 27.78 -2.28 4.73
N ILE A 319 26.89 -3.28 4.61
CA ILE A 319 26.87 -4.46 5.50
C ILE A 319 27.11 -5.72 4.66
N ASN A 320 28.37 -6.11 4.54
CA ASN A 320 28.80 -7.29 3.80
C ASN A 320 29.90 -8.03 4.59
N GLU A 321 30.27 -9.22 4.12
CA GLU A 321 31.22 -10.09 4.80
C GLU A 321 32.58 -9.41 5.07
N TRP A 322 33.05 -8.49 4.21
CA TRP A 322 34.32 -7.79 4.45
C TRP A 322 34.16 -6.72 5.54
N TRP A 323 33.05 -5.94 5.52
CA TRP A 323 32.79 -4.93 6.55
C TRP A 323 32.74 -5.57 7.93
N ILE A 324 32.05 -6.70 8.07
CA ILE A 324 31.97 -7.43 9.33
C ILE A 324 33.37 -7.86 9.83
N LYS A 325 34.34 -8.10 8.94
CA LYS A 325 35.72 -8.42 9.33
C LYS A 325 36.54 -7.19 9.69
N GLU A 326 36.40 -6.10 8.95
CA GLU A 326 37.25 -4.90 9.10
C GLU A 326 36.63 -3.81 10.00
N HIS A 327 35.37 -3.92 10.44
CA HIS A 327 34.72 -2.86 11.22
C HIS A 327 35.43 -2.53 12.55
N HIS A 328 36.22 -3.45 13.09
CA HIS A 328 37.05 -3.19 14.28
C HIS A 328 38.10 -2.10 14.03
N ASP A 329 38.57 -1.92 12.79
CA ASP A 329 39.51 -0.86 12.42
C ASP A 329 38.88 0.54 12.57
N GLN A 330 37.56 0.61 12.66
CA GLN A 330 36.79 1.85 12.82
C GLN A 330 36.38 2.12 14.28
N ILE A 331 36.71 1.21 15.22
CA ILE A 331 36.39 1.35 16.64
C ILE A 331 37.71 1.52 17.42
N PRO A 332 38.11 2.75 17.78
CA PRO A 332 39.37 2.99 18.46
C PRO A 332 39.46 2.25 19.80
N GLU A 333 40.61 1.60 20.03
CA GLU A 333 40.96 1.03 21.33
C GLU A 333 41.40 2.14 22.29
N ALA A 334 40.44 2.89 22.86
CA ALA A 334 40.72 3.91 23.86
C ALA A 334 40.46 3.37 25.28
N ASN A 335 41.51 2.94 25.99
CA ASN A 335 41.48 2.58 27.42
C ASN A 335 40.46 1.49 27.82
N ASP A 336 40.67 0.23 27.39
CA ASP A 336 39.85 -0.95 27.75
C ASP A 336 38.33 -0.86 27.44
N SER A 337 37.85 0.28 26.90
CA SER A 337 36.51 0.46 26.37
C SER A 337 36.59 0.89 24.90
N ARG A 338 36.06 0.06 24.03
CA ARG A 338 35.88 0.36 22.62
C ARG A 338 34.97 1.58 22.48
N ASP A 339 35.49 2.67 21.90
CA ASP A 339 34.72 3.91 21.69
C ASP A 339 33.77 3.75 20.49
N VAL A 340 32.48 3.57 20.77
CA VAL A 340 31.41 3.44 19.78
C VAL A 340 30.58 4.71 19.62
N SER A 341 31.06 5.86 20.11
CA SER A 341 30.34 7.14 20.06
C SER A 341 29.88 7.52 18.64
N ASN A 342 30.73 7.28 17.64
CA ASN A 342 30.40 7.53 16.23
C ASN A 342 29.30 6.61 15.67
N CYS A 343 29.09 5.43 16.27
CA CYS A 343 28.05 4.48 15.85
C CYS A 343 26.70 4.78 16.51
N ASN A 344 26.70 5.46 17.67
CA ASN A 344 25.50 5.68 18.48
C ASN A 344 24.39 6.42 17.75
N ALA A 345 24.74 7.26 16.79
CA ALA A 345 23.76 8.03 16.05
C ALA A 345 22.86 7.14 15.16
N CYS A 346 23.33 5.97 14.73
CA CYS A 346 22.53 5.01 13.96
C CYS A 346 22.14 3.78 14.79
N HIS A 347 22.99 3.34 15.73
CA HIS A 347 22.81 2.11 16.52
C HIS A 347 22.30 2.34 17.95
N GLY A 348 22.06 3.59 18.36
CA GLY A 348 21.64 3.94 19.71
C GLY A 348 22.78 3.93 20.73
N THR A 349 22.58 4.62 21.85
CA THR A 349 23.59 4.79 22.91
C THR A 349 23.90 3.53 23.71
N ASN A 350 23.04 2.50 23.61
CA ASN A 350 23.23 1.20 24.26
C ASN A 350 23.74 0.12 23.30
N SER A 351 24.04 0.48 22.04
CA SER A 351 24.50 -0.45 20.99
C SER A 351 23.54 -1.60 20.67
N ALA A 352 22.27 -1.51 21.12
CA ALA A 352 21.23 -2.49 20.86
C ALA A 352 20.69 -2.39 19.42
N GLY A 353 21.07 -1.36 18.67
CA GLY A 353 20.47 -1.07 17.38
C GLY A 353 19.08 -0.45 17.52
N GLY A 354 18.75 0.42 16.58
CA GLY A 354 17.45 1.03 16.42
C GLY A 354 17.01 1.11 14.96
N GLU A 355 15.98 1.89 14.70
CA GLU A 355 15.28 1.99 13.41
C GLU A 355 16.24 2.39 12.27
N LEU A 356 17.22 3.25 12.55
CA LEU A 356 18.26 3.66 11.58
C LEU A 356 19.32 2.59 11.28
N SER A 357 19.37 1.51 12.07
CA SER A 357 20.30 0.38 11.89
C SER A 357 19.62 -0.88 11.36
N GLU A 358 18.40 -0.77 10.84
CA GLU A 358 17.68 -1.91 10.28
C GLU A 358 18.33 -2.41 8.98
N ALA A 359 18.44 -3.74 8.85
CA ALA A 359 18.90 -4.37 7.62
C ALA A 359 17.89 -4.08 6.50
N LEU A 360 18.28 -3.31 5.49
CA LEU A 360 17.37 -2.88 4.41
C LEU A 360 17.01 -4.01 3.43
N GLY A 361 17.68 -5.16 3.53
CA GLY A 361 17.36 -6.41 2.85
C GLY A 361 17.85 -7.63 3.64
N PRO A 362 17.44 -8.85 3.24
CA PRO A 362 17.92 -10.07 3.88
C PRO A 362 19.42 -10.25 3.66
N ARG A 363 20.16 -10.60 4.71
CA ARG A 363 21.61 -10.81 4.64
C ARG A 363 22.04 -11.96 5.55
N ALA A 364 23.14 -12.61 5.19
CA ALA A 364 23.80 -13.60 6.02
C ALA A 364 25.31 -13.32 6.01
N PHE A 365 25.93 -13.38 7.18
CA PHE A 365 27.36 -13.14 7.35
C PHE A 365 27.95 -14.19 8.26
N ASN A 366 29.21 -14.54 8.05
CA ASN A 366 29.92 -15.39 8.99
C ASN A 366 30.61 -14.52 10.04
N THR A 367 30.31 -14.81 11.30
CA THR A 367 30.97 -14.19 12.44
C THR A 367 32.03 -15.14 12.99
N GLU A 368 33.12 -14.58 13.52
CA GLU A 368 34.22 -15.38 14.06
C GLU A 368 33.79 -16.21 15.28
N LYS A 369 32.82 -15.71 16.06
CA LYS A 369 32.43 -16.30 17.35
C LYS A 369 31.11 -17.08 17.32
N PHE A 370 30.15 -16.68 16.49
CA PHE A 370 28.78 -17.21 16.53
C PHE A 370 28.39 -17.93 15.25
N GLY A 371 29.33 -18.14 14.32
CA GLY A 371 29.06 -18.75 13.02
C GLY A 371 28.23 -17.84 12.13
N THR A 372 27.43 -18.44 11.26
CA THR A 372 26.58 -17.68 10.33
C THR A 372 25.42 -17.02 11.08
N VAL A 373 25.38 -15.68 11.04
CA VAL A 373 24.26 -14.87 11.54
C VAL A 373 23.44 -14.39 10.35
N THR A 374 22.12 -14.51 10.45
CA THR A 374 21.17 -14.11 9.42
C THR A 374 20.31 -12.96 9.90
N PHE A 375 20.17 -11.94 9.05
CA PHE A 375 19.26 -10.81 9.25
C PHE A 375 18.14 -10.87 8.23
N TRP A 376 16.90 -10.77 8.69
CA TRP A 376 15.76 -10.53 7.82
C TRP A 376 15.58 -9.01 7.56
N GLN A 377 14.85 -8.65 6.50
CA GLN A 377 14.66 -7.25 6.13
C GLN A 377 13.85 -6.48 7.18
N GLY A 378 14.41 -5.40 7.73
CA GLY A 378 13.81 -4.64 8.83
C GLY A 378 14.26 -5.09 10.22
N GLN A 379 15.17 -6.07 10.31
CA GLN A 379 15.77 -6.47 11.58
C GLN A 379 16.82 -5.45 12.01
N ARG A 380 16.78 -5.00 13.26
CA ARG A 380 17.75 -4.04 13.80
C ARG A 380 19.10 -4.74 13.96
N VAL A 381 20.15 -4.13 13.45
CA VAL A 381 21.52 -4.64 13.59
C VAL A 381 22.12 -4.12 14.89
N SER A 382 22.34 -5.04 15.81
CA SER A 382 22.88 -4.80 17.15
C SER A 382 24.29 -5.35 17.28
N CYS A 383 25.11 -4.73 18.13
CA CYS A 383 26.38 -5.35 18.54
C CYS A 383 26.13 -6.72 19.20
N TYR A 384 24.98 -6.89 19.85
CA TYR A 384 24.60 -8.11 20.55
C TYR A 384 24.17 -9.26 19.64
N ASP A 385 23.96 -9.02 18.34
CA ASP A 385 23.64 -10.07 17.38
C ASP A 385 24.86 -10.93 17.03
N CYS A 386 26.06 -10.34 17.14
CA CYS A 386 27.33 -10.93 16.70
C CYS A 386 28.41 -10.96 17.79
N HIS A 387 28.23 -10.23 18.91
CA HIS A 387 29.19 -10.09 20.02
C HIS A 387 28.45 -10.00 21.36
N ASP A 388 29.15 -10.14 22.49
CA ASP A 388 28.58 -9.85 23.82
C ASP A 388 28.59 -8.32 24.11
N GLY A 389 28.15 -7.52 23.15
CA GLY A 389 28.21 -6.05 23.18
C GLY A 389 29.57 -5.46 22.74
N PRO A 390 29.70 -4.12 22.71
CA PRO A 390 30.86 -3.44 22.11
C PRO A 390 32.19 -3.73 22.82
N ASN A 391 32.19 -4.07 24.10
CA ASN A 391 33.40 -4.35 24.88
C ASN A 391 33.64 -5.84 25.16
N GLU A 392 32.82 -6.74 24.61
CA GLU A 392 32.83 -8.17 24.99
C GLU A 392 32.66 -8.38 26.51
N SER A 393 32.19 -7.35 27.21
CA SER A 393 31.83 -7.40 28.61
C SER A 393 30.66 -8.37 28.70
N ARG A 394 30.78 -9.40 29.52
CA ARG A 394 29.77 -10.46 29.67
C ARG A 394 28.74 -10.17 30.79
N PRO A 395 27.83 -9.18 30.74
CA PRO A 395 26.67 -9.24 31.61
C PRO A 395 25.57 -10.00 30.87
N PHE A 396 25.58 -11.34 31.02
CA PHE A 396 24.54 -12.28 30.61
C PHE A 396 24.30 -12.38 29.09
N ARG A 397 24.67 -13.53 28.51
CA ARG A 397 24.29 -13.92 27.16
C ARG A 397 22.76 -14.04 27.14
N GLN A 398 22.07 -13.03 26.62
CA GLN A 398 20.64 -13.14 26.38
C GLN A 398 20.38 -13.96 25.13
N SER A 399 19.47 -14.91 25.27
CA SER A 399 18.82 -15.59 24.18
C SER A 399 18.01 -14.58 23.39
N LYS A 400 17.86 -14.80 22.09
CA LYS A 400 16.92 -13.99 21.31
C LYS A 400 15.49 -14.47 21.61
N PRO A 401 14.50 -13.57 21.63
CA PRO A 401 13.11 -13.98 21.69
C PRO A 401 12.77 -14.87 20.48
N VAL A 402 11.81 -15.76 20.65
CA VAL A 402 11.30 -16.64 19.60
C VAL A 402 9.81 -16.42 19.44
N VAL A 403 9.38 -16.19 18.21
CA VAL A 403 7.96 -16.02 17.85
C VAL A 403 7.44 -17.16 16.98
N GLN A 404 6.14 -17.43 17.06
CA GLN A 404 5.50 -18.54 16.35
C GLN A 404 4.66 -18.07 15.16
N SER A 405 4.58 -18.90 14.13
CA SER A 405 3.64 -18.69 13.02
C SER A 405 2.33 -19.44 13.30
N PHE A 406 1.20 -18.86 12.91
CA PHE A 406 -0.12 -19.46 13.10
C PHE A 406 -1.11 -18.99 12.03
N ALA A 407 -2.33 -19.53 12.05
CA ALA A 407 -3.39 -19.18 11.13
C ALA A 407 -4.61 -18.62 11.87
N LEU A 408 -5.38 -17.78 11.19
CA LEU A 408 -6.62 -17.18 11.65
C LEU A 408 -7.66 -17.26 10.54
N ASP A 409 -8.92 -17.45 10.93
CA ASP A 409 -10.06 -17.36 10.01
C ASP A 409 -10.96 -16.21 10.44
N THR A 410 -11.51 -15.49 9.45
CA THR A 410 -12.57 -14.51 9.70
C THR A 410 -13.57 -14.49 8.55
N GLN A 411 -14.76 -13.95 8.79
CA GLN A 411 -15.76 -13.73 7.75
C GLN A 411 -15.48 -12.46 6.95
N ILE A 412 -16.05 -12.36 5.75
CA ILE A 412 -15.98 -11.15 4.91
C ILE A 412 -16.52 -9.96 5.69
N GLY A 413 -15.71 -8.90 5.82
CA GLY A 413 -16.09 -7.67 6.52
C GLY A 413 -16.09 -7.78 8.05
N THR A 414 -15.67 -8.91 8.63
CA THR A 414 -15.62 -9.12 10.08
C THR A 414 -14.18 -9.01 10.58
N SER A 415 -13.97 -8.17 11.59
CA SER A 415 -12.66 -8.06 12.27
C SER A 415 -12.42 -9.25 13.20
N VAL A 416 -11.16 -9.67 13.33
CA VAL A 416 -10.75 -10.76 14.23
C VAL A 416 -9.63 -10.27 15.16
N LEU A 417 -9.79 -10.53 16.46
CA LEU A 417 -8.78 -10.25 17.50
C LEU A 417 -7.97 -11.53 17.77
N THR A 418 -6.65 -11.38 17.88
CA THR A 418 -5.73 -12.45 18.26
C THR A 418 -4.61 -11.93 19.17
N SER A 419 -3.80 -12.83 19.71
CA SER A 419 -2.56 -12.51 20.42
C SER A 419 -1.36 -13.01 19.63
N LEU A 420 -0.33 -12.18 19.52
CA LEU A 420 0.98 -12.54 19.00
C LEU A 420 1.70 -13.46 19.99
N LEU A 421 2.38 -14.47 19.46
CA LEU A 421 2.93 -15.55 20.26
C LEU A 421 4.46 -15.44 20.27
N GLY A 422 5.00 -14.94 21.37
CA GLY A 422 6.44 -14.82 21.59
C GLY A 422 6.85 -15.28 22.99
N THR A 423 8.04 -15.88 23.06
CA THR A 423 8.67 -16.31 24.32
C THR A 423 10.14 -15.96 24.30
N ASP A 424 10.69 -15.59 25.45
CA ASP A 424 12.10 -15.39 25.64
C ASP A 424 12.58 -16.10 26.91
N ALA A 425 13.80 -16.66 26.86
CA ALA A 425 14.32 -17.47 27.96
C ALA A 425 14.84 -16.62 29.13
N ASP A 426 15.14 -15.35 28.89
CA ASP A 426 15.79 -14.44 29.82
C ASP A 426 14.83 -13.39 30.38
N THR A 427 13.73 -13.08 29.67
CA THR A 427 12.71 -12.12 30.12
C THR A 427 11.30 -12.51 29.69
N ALA A 428 10.30 -12.08 30.47
CA ALA A 428 8.90 -12.14 30.07
C ALA A 428 8.41 -10.84 29.40
N VAL A 429 9.21 -9.77 29.43
CA VAL A 429 8.85 -8.46 28.89
C VAL A 429 9.26 -8.40 27.42
N LEU A 430 8.27 -8.54 26.54
CA LEU A 430 8.44 -8.45 25.09
C LEU A 430 7.60 -7.31 24.51
N THR A 431 8.18 -6.64 23.54
CA THR A 431 7.48 -5.66 22.70
C THR A 431 7.34 -6.23 21.31
N TYR A 432 6.21 -6.02 20.66
CA TYR A 432 5.93 -6.56 19.34
C TYR A 432 5.87 -5.45 18.30
N ARG A 433 6.31 -5.75 17.08
CA ARG A 433 6.07 -4.90 15.91
C ARG A 433 5.64 -5.72 14.71
N ILE A 434 4.77 -5.13 13.90
CA ILE A 434 4.45 -5.64 12.57
C ILE A 434 5.62 -5.32 11.65
N VAL A 435 6.15 -6.36 11.00
CA VAL A 435 7.20 -6.21 10.00
C VAL A 435 6.53 -5.95 8.67
N ASP A 436 5.88 -6.94 8.05
CA ASP A 436 5.12 -6.74 6.81
C ASP A 436 3.61 -6.69 7.10
N PRO A 437 2.92 -5.57 6.78
CA PRO A 437 1.48 -5.47 6.95
C PRO A 437 0.72 -6.30 5.90
N PRO A 438 -0.57 -6.62 6.16
CA PRO A 438 -1.42 -7.30 5.21
C PRO A 438 -1.69 -6.47 3.96
N LYS A 439 -2.01 -7.14 2.85
CA LYS A 439 -2.31 -6.47 1.56
C LYS A 439 -3.78 -6.15 1.40
N HIS A 440 -4.65 -6.89 2.08
CA HIS A 440 -6.09 -6.89 1.90
C HIS A 440 -6.86 -6.62 3.19
N GLY A 441 -6.20 -6.05 4.21
CA GLY A 441 -6.82 -5.51 5.40
C GLY A 441 -5.93 -4.52 6.14
N VAL A 442 -6.34 -4.14 7.34
CA VAL A 442 -5.60 -3.25 8.26
C VAL A 442 -5.39 -3.95 9.61
N LEU A 443 -4.30 -3.61 10.31
CA LEU A 443 -3.95 -4.17 11.62
C LEU A 443 -3.88 -3.12 12.70
N ALA A 444 -4.64 -3.34 13.75
CA ALA A 444 -4.46 -2.73 15.07
C ALA A 444 -3.47 -3.56 15.89
N ILE A 445 -2.50 -2.96 16.58
CA ILE A 445 -1.62 -3.65 17.55
C ILE A 445 -1.49 -2.86 18.86
N SER A 446 -1.90 -3.45 19.98
CA SER A 446 -1.67 -2.89 21.32
C SER A 446 -1.06 -3.97 22.23
N GLY A 447 0.21 -3.80 22.59
CA GLY A 447 0.99 -4.84 23.27
C GLY A 447 1.18 -6.08 22.39
N ASP A 448 0.72 -7.23 22.86
CA ASP A 448 0.70 -8.50 22.12
C ASP A 448 -0.62 -8.73 21.36
N GLN A 449 -1.64 -7.89 21.58
CA GLN A 449 -2.94 -8.06 20.95
C GLN A 449 -2.99 -7.40 19.57
N VAL A 450 -3.56 -8.11 18.60
CA VAL A 450 -3.71 -7.64 17.22
C VAL A 450 -5.15 -7.82 16.73
N VAL A 451 -5.74 -6.76 16.19
CA VAL A 451 -7.02 -6.82 15.47
C VAL A 451 -6.78 -6.68 13.97
N TYR A 452 -7.15 -7.71 13.21
CA TYR A 452 -7.19 -7.64 11.75
C TYR A 452 -8.59 -7.28 11.28
N THR A 453 -8.69 -6.30 10.37
CA THR A 453 -9.94 -5.92 9.70
C THR A 453 -9.77 -6.05 8.20
N PRO A 454 -10.49 -6.97 7.52
CA PRO A 454 -10.45 -7.09 6.07
C PRO A 454 -10.92 -5.81 5.38
N ASN A 455 -10.36 -5.52 4.21
CA ASN A 455 -10.91 -4.49 3.33
C ASN A 455 -12.36 -4.85 2.96
N PRO A 456 -13.27 -3.87 2.86
CA PRO A 456 -14.67 -4.13 2.49
C PRO A 456 -14.78 -4.97 1.20
N GLY A 457 -15.48 -6.11 1.29
CA GLY A 457 -15.71 -7.02 0.17
C GLY A 457 -14.55 -7.94 -0.21
N PHE A 458 -13.42 -7.89 0.51
CA PHE A 458 -12.32 -8.85 0.28
C PHE A 458 -12.68 -10.24 0.79
N ALA A 459 -12.35 -11.26 -0.02
CA ALA A 459 -12.41 -12.67 0.32
C ALA A 459 -11.16 -13.38 -0.24
N GLY A 460 -10.67 -14.37 0.48
CA GLY A 460 -9.44 -15.11 0.19
C GLY A 460 -8.35 -14.90 1.23
N THR A 461 -7.13 -15.34 0.89
CA THR A 461 -6.00 -15.35 1.83
C THR A 461 -5.30 -14.00 1.93
N ASP A 462 -4.98 -13.59 3.14
CA ASP A 462 -4.05 -12.50 3.45
C ASP A 462 -3.00 -12.97 4.46
N PHE A 463 -1.96 -12.18 4.70
CA PHE A 463 -0.98 -12.49 5.74
C PHE A 463 -0.26 -11.25 6.23
N PHE A 464 0.29 -11.32 7.43
CA PHE A 464 1.26 -10.36 7.92
C PHE A 464 2.41 -11.07 8.63
N THR A 465 3.52 -10.37 8.79
CA THR A 465 4.67 -10.85 9.57
C THR A 465 4.91 -9.95 10.77
N TYR A 466 5.44 -10.53 11.84
CA TYR A 466 5.73 -9.81 13.07
C TYR A 466 7.01 -10.34 13.71
N CYS A 467 7.59 -9.53 14.60
CA CYS A 467 8.67 -9.97 15.47
C CYS A 467 8.44 -9.44 16.89
N ALA A 468 9.04 -10.13 17.86
CA ALA A 468 9.17 -9.67 19.23
C ALA A 468 10.57 -9.09 19.45
N ARG A 469 10.67 -8.14 20.38
CA ARG A 469 11.90 -7.53 20.84
C ARG A 469 11.92 -7.50 22.36
N ASP A 470 13.01 -7.98 22.93
CA ASP A 470 13.34 -7.81 24.35
C ASP A 470 14.01 -6.43 24.56
N ASN A 471 14.86 -6.28 25.58
CA ASN A 471 15.59 -5.03 25.80
C ASN A 471 16.82 -4.82 24.88
N ARG A 472 17.14 -5.76 23.98
CA ARG A 472 18.37 -5.76 23.16
C ARG A 472 18.19 -6.26 21.73
N THR A 473 17.59 -7.42 21.53
CA THR A 473 17.57 -8.21 20.29
C THR A 473 16.17 -8.40 19.70
N ASP A 474 16.14 -8.57 18.38
CA ASP A 474 14.93 -8.95 17.64
C ASP A 474 14.84 -10.48 17.50
N SER A 475 13.61 -11.00 17.49
CA SER A 475 13.30 -12.41 17.24
C SER A 475 13.47 -12.84 15.77
N ASN A 476 13.19 -14.12 15.50
CA ASN A 476 12.80 -14.58 14.16
C ASN A 476 11.52 -13.88 13.67
N LEU A 477 11.16 -14.07 12.39
CA LEU A 477 9.84 -13.66 11.89
C LEU A 477 8.79 -14.71 12.21
N GLY A 478 7.66 -14.26 12.78
CA GLY A 478 6.42 -15.00 12.85
C GLY A 478 5.51 -14.58 11.70
N ARG A 479 4.80 -15.54 11.09
CA ARG A 479 3.82 -15.28 10.04
C ARG A 479 2.43 -15.65 10.52
N VAL A 480 1.49 -14.72 10.37
CA VAL A 480 0.07 -14.97 10.61
C VAL A 480 -0.61 -15.06 9.26
N ASN A 481 -1.08 -16.26 8.89
CA ASN A 481 -1.89 -16.47 7.69
C ASN A 481 -3.36 -16.24 8.05
N ILE A 482 -4.08 -15.52 7.20
CA ILE A 482 -5.48 -15.17 7.44
C ILE A 482 -6.31 -15.66 6.27
N ASP A 483 -7.36 -16.42 6.53
CA ASP A 483 -8.34 -16.79 5.53
C ASP A 483 -9.64 -16.00 5.75
N VAL A 484 -10.01 -15.15 4.78
CA VAL A 484 -11.19 -14.29 4.85
C VAL A 484 -12.31 -14.91 4.01
N GLY A 485 -13.37 -15.33 4.68
CA GLY A 485 -14.51 -15.98 4.04
C GLY A 485 -14.41 -17.50 3.99
N ALA A 486 -13.36 -18.12 4.53
CA ALA A 486 -13.21 -19.58 4.59
C ALA A 486 -14.42 -20.32 5.20
N ASN A 487 -15.09 -19.67 6.17
CA ASN A 487 -16.29 -20.20 6.83
C ASN A 487 -17.62 -19.72 6.22
N ALA A 488 -17.59 -18.92 5.14
CA ALA A 488 -18.78 -18.63 4.32
C ALA A 488 -19.07 -19.78 3.32
N ASP A 489 -18.16 -20.74 3.22
CA ASP A 489 -18.23 -21.87 2.29
C ASP A 489 -18.97 -23.10 2.85
N LEU A 490 -19.42 -23.05 4.12
CA LEU A 490 -20.21 -24.10 4.78
C LEU A 490 -21.53 -23.60 5.41
N ALA A 491 -21.84 -22.31 5.25
CA ALA A 491 -23.15 -21.82 5.65
C ALA A 491 -24.22 -22.49 4.77
N ASP A 492 -25.27 -22.98 5.42
CA ASP A 492 -26.47 -23.55 4.82
C ASP A 492 -27.61 -22.72 5.39
N ILE A 493 -27.87 -21.57 4.77
CA ILE A 493 -28.77 -20.53 5.33
C ILE A 493 -30.21 -21.03 5.45
N ASP A 494 -30.62 -21.96 4.59
CA ASP A 494 -31.97 -22.51 4.58
C ASP A 494 -32.09 -23.93 5.18
N HIS A 495 -30.97 -24.47 5.69
CA HIS A 495 -30.82 -25.76 6.36
C HIS A 495 -31.26 -26.96 5.49
N ASP A 496 -31.04 -26.88 4.17
CA ASP A 496 -31.42 -27.93 3.22
C ASP A 496 -30.35 -29.03 3.04
N GLY A 497 -29.17 -28.84 3.65
CA GLY A 497 -28.04 -29.74 3.63
C GLY A 497 -27.02 -29.47 2.51
N LEU A 498 -27.22 -28.42 1.70
CA LEU A 498 -26.25 -27.92 0.72
C LEU A 498 -25.60 -26.63 1.23
N PRO A 499 -24.26 -26.50 1.16
CA PRO A 499 -23.62 -25.22 1.44
C PRO A 499 -24.00 -24.17 0.39
N ASP A 500 -24.29 -22.94 0.82
CA ASP A 500 -24.69 -21.81 -0.03
C ASP A 500 -23.73 -21.55 -1.21
N ILE A 501 -22.43 -21.90 -1.08
CA ILE A 501 -21.47 -21.79 -2.18
C ILE A 501 -21.79 -22.74 -3.34
N VAL A 502 -22.31 -23.93 -3.04
CA VAL A 502 -22.78 -24.91 -4.02
C VAL A 502 -24.03 -24.37 -4.70
N GLU A 503 -24.97 -23.83 -3.93
CA GLU A 503 -26.19 -23.22 -4.44
C GLU A 503 -25.92 -22.02 -5.36
N ARG A 504 -25.03 -21.11 -4.95
CA ARG A 504 -24.58 -19.98 -5.78
C ARG A 504 -23.89 -20.44 -7.06
N ALA A 505 -23.09 -21.51 -7.01
CA ALA A 505 -22.46 -22.09 -8.18
C ALA A 505 -23.48 -22.69 -9.17
N PHE A 506 -24.64 -23.12 -8.67
CA PHE A 506 -25.78 -23.58 -9.48
C PHE A 506 -26.80 -22.47 -9.82
N GLY A 507 -26.59 -21.23 -9.38
CA GLY A 507 -27.52 -20.12 -9.59
C GLY A 507 -28.84 -20.27 -8.81
N LEU A 508 -28.83 -21.05 -7.73
CA LEU A 508 -29.96 -21.27 -6.84
C LEU A 508 -30.09 -20.11 -5.85
N ASP A 509 -31.32 -19.86 -5.41
CA ASP A 509 -31.67 -18.82 -4.45
C ASP A 509 -31.41 -19.35 -3.03
N VAL A 510 -30.32 -18.86 -2.42
CA VAL A 510 -29.81 -19.20 -1.07
C VAL A 510 -30.77 -18.88 0.09
N SER A 511 -32.03 -18.56 -0.20
CA SER A 511 -33.06 -18.18 0.76
C SER A 511 -34.32 -19.02 0.67
N ARG A 512 -34.35 -20.05 -0.19
CA ARG A 512 -35.56 -20.81 -0.52
C ARG A 512 -35.39 -22.30 -0.32
N VAL A 513 -36.10 -22.80 0.69
CA VAL A 513 -36.45 -24.21 0.86
C VAL A 513 -37.31 -24.71 -0.34
N SER A 514 -36.63 -25.10 -1.42
CA SER A 514 -37.09 -25.84 -2.62
C SER A 514 -38.04 -25.15 -3.64
N ARG A 515 -37.61 -25.22 -4.91
CA ARG A 515 -38.46 -25.70 -6.02
C ARG A 515 -37.75 -26.89 -6.68
N GLY A 516 -37.78 -28.04 -6.01
CA GLY A 516 -37.17 -29.28 -6.50
C GLY A 516 -36.18 -29.84 -5.48
N THR A 517 -36.07 -31.16 -5.43
CA THR A 517 -35.08 -31.85 -4.59
C THR A 517 -33.69 -31.60 -5.16
N ALA A 518 -32.71 -31.40 -4.28
CA ALA A 518 -31.29 -31.38 -4.61
C ALA A 518 -30.88 -32.56 -5.52
N PRO A 519 -29.77 -32.46 -6.26
CA PRO A 519 -29.26 -33.60 -7.03
C PRO A 519 -29.08 -34.82 -6.13
N GLU A 520 -29.79 -35.91 -6.39
CA GLU A 520 -29.65 -37.15 -5.62
C GLU A 520 -28.37 -37.84 -6.07
N ILE A 521 -27.37 -37.86 -5.18
CA ILE A 521 -26.09 -38.52 -5.42
C ILE A 521 -26.00 -39.73 -4.49
N ALA A 522 -25.95 -40.93 -5.06
CA ALA A 522 -25.94 -42.16 -4.29
C ALA A 522 -25.14 -43.28 -4.98
N LEU A 523 -24.65 -44.20 -4.17
CA LEU A 523 -24.23 -45.51 -4.64
C LEU A 523 -25.47 -46.38 -4.80
N CYS A 524 -25.63 -47.02 -5.95
CA CYS A 524 -26.72 -47.96 -6.17
C CYS A 524 -26.22 -49.28 -6.75
N GLU A 525 -26.97 -50.34 -6.49
CA GLU A 525 -26.75 -51.66 -7.08
C GLU A 525 -28.01 -51.99 -7.88
N ILE A 526 -27.84 -52.20 -9.19
CA ILE A 526 -28.97 -52.45 -10.11
C ILE A 526 -29.21 -53.95 -10.24
N GLU A 527 -28.14 -54.74 -10.27
CA GLU A 527 -28.12 -56.20 -10.25
C GLU A 527 -27.04 -56.68 -9.26
N PRO A 528 -27.16 -57.90 -8.70
CA PRO A 528 -26.15 -58.45 -7.79
C PRO A 528 -24.74 -58.38 -8.39
N GLY A 529 -23.86 -57.62 -7.74
CA GLY A 529 -22.47 -57.41 -8.17
C GLY A 529 -22.24 -56.26 -9.15
N GLN A 530 -23.29 -55.56 -9.60
CA GLN A 530 -23.18 -54.37 -10.45
C GLN A 530 -23.41 -53.10 -9.64
N ARG A 531 -22.31 -52.52 -9.14
CA ARG A 531 -22.32 -51.30 -8.34
C ARG A 531 -22.07 -50.07 -9.21
N PHE A 532 -22.92 -49.07 -9.05
CA PHE A 532 -22.86 -47.82 -9.77
C PHE A 532 -22.77 -46.63 -8.83
N PHE A 533 -22.10 -45.59 -9.31
CA PHE A 533 -22.28 -44.24 -8.83
C PHE A 533 -23.42 -43.62 -9.63
N GLN A 534 -24.45 -43.10 -8.97
CA GLN A 534 -25.61 -42.49 -9.61
C GLN A 534 -25.79 -41.04 -9.16
N ALA A 535 -25.95 -40.15 -10.13
CA ALA A 535 -26.38 -38.76 -9.91
C ALA A 535 -27.70 -38.51 -10.65
N ILE A 536 -28.71 -37.99 -9.95
CA ILE A 536 -30.01 -37.61 -10.52
C ILE A 536 -30.20 -36.12 -10.33
N TYR A 537 -30.50 -35.38 -11.40
CA TYR A 537 -30.75 -33.93 -11.30
C TYR A 537 -31.86 -33.49 -12.25
N ASP A 538 -32.57 -32.42 -11.89
CA ASP A 538 -33.58 -31.81 -12.76
C ASP A 538 -32.90 -30.85 -13.75
N PRO A 539 -32.91 -31.13 -15.06
CA PRO A 539 -32.26 -30.26 -16.03
C PRO A 539 -32.91 -28.88 -16.14
N ARG A 540 -34.15 -28.70 -15.67
CA ARG A 540 -34.87 -27.41 -15.70
C ARG A 540 -34.30 -26.39 -14.71
N LEU A 541 -33.53 -26.86 -13.73
CA LEU A 541 -32.83 -26.01 -12.75
C LEU A 541 -31.51 -25.47 -13.29
N ILE A 542 -31.04 -25.97 -14.43
CA ILE A 542 -29.78 -25.54 -15.05
C ILE A 542 -30.12 -24.52 -16.15
N PRO A 543 -29.54 -23.30 -16.11
CA PRO A 543 -29.67 -22.33 -17.21
C PRO A 543 -29.31 -22.95 -18.57
N SER A 544 -30.05 -22.58 -19.62
CA SER A 544 -29.90 -23.21 -20.95
C SER A 544 -28.55 -22.97 -21.62
N ASP A 545 -27.79 -21.98 -21.17
CA ASP A 545 -26.42 -21.69 -21.62
C ASP A 545 -25.35 -22.46 -20.83
N LEU A 546 -25.74 -23.24 -19.83
CA LEU A 546 -24.85 -24.07 -19.02
C LEU A 546 -25.12 -25.56 -19.25
N ARG A 547 -24.08 -26.38 -19.14
CA ARG A 547 -24.20 -27.84 -19.06
C ARG A 547 -23.35 -28.37 -17.91
N VAL A 548 -23.84 -29.40 -17.25
CA VAL A 548 -23.13 -30.11 -16.18
C VAL A 548 -22.45 -31.35 -16.77
N ILE A 549 -21.15 -31.46 -16.55
CA ILE A 549 -20.33 -32.60 -16.92
C ILE A 549 -19.94 -33.30 -15.63
N PHE A 550 -20.25 -34.59 -15.54
CA PHE A 550 -19.76 -35.45 -14.47
C PHE A 550 -18.59 -36.28 -15.01
N GLU A 551 -17.57 -36.49 -14.18
CA GLU A 551 -16.35 -37.20 -14.53
C GLU A 551 -15.92 -38.06 -13.34
N VAL A 552 -15.26 -39.19 -13.62
CA VAL A 552 -14.68 -40.03 -12.58
C VAL A 552 -13.20 -40.30 -12.85
N SER A 553 -12.42 -40.42 -11.78
CA SER A 553 -11.01 -40.77 -11.87
C SER A 553 -10.61 -41.68 -10.71
N PRO A 554 -9.74 -42.68 -10.92
CA PRO A 554 -9.10 -43.42 -9.83
C PRO A 554 -7.98 -42.61 -9.15
N ASP A 555 -7.50 -41.52 -9.77
CA ASP A 555 -6.43 -40.65 -9.28
C ASP A 555 -6.93 -39.20 -9.15
N LEU A 556 -6.96 -38.68 -7.92
CA LEU A 556 -7.38 -37.31 -7.63
C LEU A 556 -6.34 -36.26 -8.07
N GLN A 557 -5.06 -36.62 -8.13
CA GLN A 557 -3.96 -35.70 -8.41
C GLN A 557 -3.70 -35.56 -9.91
N ASN A 558 -3.81 -36.66 -10.69
CA ASN A 558 -3.56 -36.66 -12.13
C ASN A 558 -4.84 -36.89 -12.95
N TRP A 559 -5.77 -35.94 -12.89
CA TRP A 559 -7.07 -36.06 -13.57
C TRP A 559 -6.97 -35.81 -15.08
N SER A 560 -7.20 -36.84 -15.91
CA SER A 560 -7.31 -36.68 -17.36
C SER A 560 -8.76 -36.43 -17.79
N ASP A 561 -8.99 -35.53 -18.76
CA ASP A 561 -10.33 -35.22 -19.30
C ASP A 561 -10.98 -36.38 -20.11
N ASN A 562 -10.32 -37.53 -20.22
CA ASN A 562 -10.81 -38.72 -20.94
C ASN A 562 -11.45 -39.78 -20.02
N SER A 563 -12.10 -39.35 -18.92
CA SER A 563 -12.82 -40.23 -18.00
C SER A 563 -13.88 -41.09 -18.71
N PRO A 564 -14.13 -42.34 -18.27
CA PRO A 564 -15.10 -43.23 -18.91
C PRO A 564 -16.51 -42.61 -18.95
N LEU A 565 -17.18 -42.81 -20.09
CA LEU A 565 -18.51 -42.28 -20.40
C LEU A 565 -19.55 -42.65 -19.34
N ILE A 566 -20.33 -41.66 -18.93
CA ILE A 566 -21.45 -41.80 -18.03
C ILE A 566 -22.68 -42.20 -18.82
N GLU A 567 -23.26 -43.36 -18.51
CA GLU A 567 -24.55 -43.73 -19.07
C GLU A 567 -25.60 -42.71 -18.62
N THR A 568 -26.31 -42.16 -19.60
CA THR A 568 -27.30 -41.11 -19.37
C THR A 568 -28.68 -41.63 -19.70
N SER A 569 -29.58 -41.62 -18.73
CA SER A 569 -31.00 -41.89 -18.94
C SER A 569 -31.84 -40.76 -18.35
N THR A 570 -33.15 -40.81 -18.58
CA THR A 570 -34.12 -39.91 -17.95
C THR A 570 -35.07 -40.74 -17.12
N ASP A 571 -35.33 -40.35 -15.88
CA ASP A 571 -36.33 -41.03 -15.05
C ASP A 571 -37.77 -40.65 -15.42
N SER A 572 -38.74 -41.31 -14.80
CA SER A 572 -40.17 -41.06 -15.04
C SER A 572 -40.63 -39.64 -14.69
N ALA A 573 -39.83 -38.89 -13.93
CA ALA A 573 -40.09 -37.49 -13.57
C ALA A 573 -39.41 -36.49 -14.51
N GLY A 574 -38.70 -36.95 -15.55
CA GLY A 574 -37.98 -36.09 -16.49
C GLY A 574 -36.61 -35.64 -15.98
N ARG A 575 -36.12 -36.19 -14.87
CA ARG A 575 -34.79 -35.87 -14.33
C ARG A 575 -33.72 -36.65 -15.08
N ILE A 576 -32.57 -36.03 -15.27
CA ILE A 576 -31.41 -36.69 -15.89
C ILE A 576 -30.76 -37.58 -14.85
N VAL A 577 -30.58 -38.85 -15.19
CA VAL A 577 -29.87 -39.87 -14.41
C VAL A 577 -28.55 -40.16 -15.10
N LYS A 578 -27.46 -40.01 -14.36
CA LYS A 578 -26.08 -40.21 -14.78
C LYS A 578 -25.49 -41.36 -13.97
N ARG A 579 -25.01 -42.42 -14.63
CA ARG A 579 -24.42 -43.61 -13.98
C ARG A 579 -23.00 -43.93 -14.44
N VAL A 580 -22.17 -44.33 -13.48
CA VAL A 580 -20.81 -44.83 -13.72
C VAL A 580 -20.65 -46.18 -13.03
N ALA A 581 -20.24 -47.21 -13.77
CA ALA A 581 -19.88 -48.50 -13.19
C ALA A 581 -18.60 -48.36 -12.35
N ILE A 582 -18.64 -48.82 -11.09
CA ILE A 582 -17.54 -48.67 -10.14
C ILE A 582 -16.57 -49.87 -10.20
N GLY A 583 -17.00 -51.00 -10.80
CA GLY A 583 -16.20 -52.22 -10.88
C GLY A 583 -15.67 -52.68 -9.50
N ASP A 584 -14.53 -53.37 -9.49
CA ASP A 584 -13.81 -53.77 -8.27
C ASP A 584 -12.80 -52.70 -7.79
N ALA A 585 -12.87 -51.48 -8.32
CA ALA A 585 -11.89 -50.44 -8.01
C ALA A 585 -12.01 -50.02 -6.53
N PRO A 586 -10.92 -50.03 -5.73
CA PRO A 586 -10.99 -49.82 -4.29
C PRO A 586 -11.37 -48.39 -3.91
N ARG A 587 -11.09 -47.39 -4.77
CA ARG A 587 -11.48 -45.98 -4.62
C ARG A 587 -11.62 -45.33 -6.01
N LEU A 588 -12.73 -44.63 -6.22
CA LEU A 588 -13.00 -43.77 -7.37
C LEU A 588 -13.41 -42.39 -6.84
N PHE A 589 -12.86 -41.34 -7.44
CA PHE A 589 -13.22 -39.96 -7.17
C PHE A 589 -14.21 -39.48 -8.23
N LEU A 590 -15.22 -38.71 -7.80
CA LEU A 590 -16.15 -38.03 -8.70
C LEU A 590 -15.83 -36.53 -8.72
N ARG A 591 -15.81 -35.96 -9.92
CA ARG A 591 -15.81 -34.52 -10.15
C ARG A 591 -17.05 -34.16 -10.95
N TYR A 592 -17.67 -33.03 -10.63
CA TYR A 592 -18.62 -32.38 -11.52
C TYR A 592 -18.08 -31.01 -11.94
N ARG A 593 -18.35 -30.62 -13.17
CA ARG A 593 -17.97 -29.34 -13.76
C ARG A 593 -19.20 -28.71 -14.40
N VAL A 594 -19.40 -27.44 -14.13
CA VAL A 594 -20.37 -26.63 -14.87
C VAL A 594 -19.60 -25.88 -15.94
N VAL A 595 -19.99 -26.06 -17.21
CA VAL A 595 -19.38 -25.34 -18.32
C VAL A 595 -20.45 -24.58 -19.08
N ARG A 596 -20.11 -23.38 -19.52
CA ARG A 596 -20.96 -22.61 -20.44
C ARG A 596 -20.81 -23.18 -21.84
N ASN A 597 -21.93 -23.35 -22.55
CA ASN A 597 -22.00 -23.92 -23.90
C ASN A 597 -21.24 -23.09 -24.92
#